data_AF-A0AA40TVV2-F1
#
_entry.id   AF-A0AA40TVV2-F1
#
_cell.length_a   1.000
_cell.length_b   1.000
_cell.length_c   1.000
_cell.angle_alpha   90.00
_cell.angle_beta   90.00
_cell.angle_gamma   90.00
#
_symmetry.space_group_name_H-M   'P 1'
#
loop_
_entity.id
_entity.type
_entity.pdbx_description
1 polymer ?
#
loop_
_entity_poly.entity_id
_entity_poly.type
_entity_poly.pdbx_seq_one_letter_code
_entity_poly.pdbx_strand_id
1 'polypeptide(L)'
;MISGVTLMSSARLVVLCTYSYDATDRLAGCSPAVQGDTRFFYQKNRLAAQIQGQIQHTLLRTDEYLLAQRRMENNLSDCALLATDQQLSVIAAQGVAFAYTPYGQRHPSAGPMNLPGFAGQRVDPVTGHYLLGNGYRAFNPVLMRFNSPDSLSPFGEGGLNAYAY
;
A
#
# COMPACT_ATOMS: atom_id res chain seq x y z
N MET A 1 -16.57 9.08 -3.40
CA MET A 1 -17.20 8.14 -2.43
C MET A 1 -16.21 7.91 -1.29
N ILE A 2 -16.66 7.98 -0.03
CA ILE A 2 -15.82 7.69 1.15
C ILE A 2 -15.90 6.17 1.39
N SER A 3 -14.81 5.44 1.15
CA SER A 3 -14.76 4.00 1.45
C SER A 3 -14.11 3.81 2.82
N GLY A 4 -14.91 3.50 3.84
CA GLY A 4 -14.45 3.17 5.20
C GLY A 4 -14.35 1.66 5.39
N VAL A 5 -13.25 1.17 5.97
CA VAL A 5 -13.14 -0.24 6.36
C VAL A 5 -13.95 -0.46 7.63
N THR A 6 -14.97 -1.32 7.55
CA THR A 6 -15.91 -1.63 8.64
C THR A 6 -15.81 -3.12 9.01
N LEU A 7 -15.59 -3.43 10.30
CA LEU A 7 -15.70 -4.79 10.85
C LEU A 7 -17.00 -4.89 11.67
N MET A 8 -17.85 -5.89 11.41
CA MET A 8 -19.17 -6.04 12.04
C MET A 8 -19.11 -6.90 13.32
N SER A 9 -19.45 -6.29 14.46
CA SER A 9 -19.95 -6.93 15.68
C SER A 9 -20.79 -5.90 16.45
N SER A 10 -21.83 -6.34 17.17
CA SER A 10 -22.90 -5.54 17.80
C SER A 10 -22.44 -4.61 18.94
N ALA A 11 -21.58 -3.65 18.63
CA ALA A 11 -21.11 -2.57 19.50
C ALA A 11 -20.90 -1.30 18.66
N ARG A 12 -20.98 -0.11 19.29
CA ARG A 12 -20.75 1.21 18.67
C ARG A 12 -19.69 1.14 17.54
N LEU A 13 -20.05 1.61 16.34
CA LEU A 13 -19.10 1.73 15.23
C LEU A 13 -17.94 2.64 15.65
N VAL A 14 -16.75 2.05 15.75
CA VAL A 14 -15.49 2.79 15.92
C VAL A 14 -14.82 2.85 14.56
N VAL A 15 -14.64 4.05 14.04
CA VAL A 15 -13.91 4.26 12.78
C VAL A 15 -12.41 4.13 13.06
N LEU A 16 -11.74 3.20 12.35
CA LEU A 16 -10.30 2.92 12.56
C LEU A 16 -9.38 3.69 11.58
N CYS A 17 -9.75 3.82 10.31
CA CYS A 17 -9.18 4.79 9.36
C CYS A 17 -10.27 5.27 8.40
N THR A 18 -10.18 6.54 8.00
CA THR A 18 -10.91 7.09 6.86
C THR A 18 -9.99 7.21 5.66
N TYR A 19 -10.37 6.65 4.51
CA TYR A 19 -9.62 6.77 3.26
C TYR A 19 -10.28 7.81 2.35
N SER A 20 -9.46 8.63 1.70
CA SER A 20 -9.90 9.62 0.71
C SER A 20 -9.30 9.32 -0.66
N TYR A 21 -10.02 9.67 -1.70
CA TYR A 21 -9.66 9.39 -3.09
C TYR A 21 -9.66 10.68 -3.91
N ASP A 22 -8.78 10.75 -4.91
CA ASP A 22 -8.78 11.84 -5.88
C ASP A 22 -9.88 11.67 -6.93
N ALA A 23 -10.03 12.65 -7.84
CA ALA A 23 -11.04 12.64 -8.89
C ALA A 23 -10.84 11.52 -9.95
N THR A 24 -9.75 10.76 -9.85
CA THR A 24 -9.43 9.63 -10.72
C THR A 24 -9.50 8.29 -9.96
N ASP A 25 -10.18 8.26 -8.81
CA ASP A 25 -10.37 7.09 -7.95
C ASP A 25 -9.07 6.46 -7.43
N ARG A 26 -8.01 7.27 -7.25
CA ARG A 26 -6.78 6.83 -6.59
C ARG A 26 -6.77 7.27 -5.14
N LEU A 27 -6.24 6.43 -4.27
CA LEU A 27 -6.08 6.70 -2.84
C LEU A 27 -5.26 7.98 -2.64
N ALA A 28 -5.90 9.06 -2.22
CA ALA A 28 -5.26 10.35 -1.98
C ALA A 28 -4.82 10.53 -0.52
N GLY A 29 -5.47 9.83 0.43
CA GLY A 29 -5.08 9.86 1.82
C GLY A 29 -5.68 8.76 2.71
N CYS A 30 -5.07 8.55 3.88
CA CYS A 30 -5.64 7.79 4.99
C CYS A 30 -5.45 8.58 6.28
N SER A 31 -6.50 8.60 7.08
CA SER A 31 -6.60 9.22 8.40
C SER A 31 -6.94 8.15 9.43
N PRO A 32 -5.94 7.44 9.99
CA PRO A 32 -6.16 6.49 11.08
C PRO A 32 -6.58 7.20 12.37
N ALA A 33 -7.38 6.55 13.21
CA ALA A 33 -7.88 7.14 14.46
C ALA A 33 -6.79 7.47 15.49
N VAL A 34 -5.62 6.81 15.39
CA VAL A 34 -4.53 6.88 16.39
C VAL A 34 -3.24 7.48 15.82
N GLN A 35 -3.16 7.71 14.51
CA GLN A 35 -1.95 8.18 13.83
C GLN A 35 -2.22 9.44 12.99
N GLY A 36 -1.16 10.17 12.65
CA GLY A 36 -1.29 11.35 11.80
C GLY A 36 -1.77 11.04 10.39
N ASP A 37 -2.52 11.99 9.82
CA ASP A 37 -3.01 11.93 8.45
C ASP A 37 -1.87 11.76 7.44
N THR A 38 -2.10 10.88 6.48
CA THR A 38 -1.17 10.59 5.40
C THR A 38 -1.78 11.00 4.07
N ARG A 39 -1.00 11.70 3.24
CA ARG A 39 -1.36 12.02 1.85
C ARG A 39 -0.43 11.32 0.86
N PHE A 40 -0.99 10.90 -0.26
CA PHE A 40 -0.29 10.18 -1.33
C PHE A 40 -0.26 11.00 -2.62
N PHE A 41 0.89 11.00 -3.30
CA PHE A 41 1.12 11.77 -4.52
C PHE A 41 1.66 10.86 -5.61
N TYR A 42 1.15 11.05 -6.83
CA TYR A 42 1.36 10.13 -7.95
C TYR A 42 2.04 10.83 -9.12
N GLN A 43 2.96 10.11 -9.77
CA GLN A 43 3.57 10.51 -11.03
C GLN A 43 3.36 9.39 -12.05
N LYS A 44 2.83 9.70 -13.25
CA LYS A 44 2.50 8.70 -14.28
C LYS A 44 1.70 7.50 -13.73
N ASN A 45 0.70 7.77 -12.88
CA ASN A 45 -0.14 6.75 -12.23
C ASN A 45 0.60 5.80 -11.26
N ARG A 46 1.79 6.18 -10.79
CA ARG A 46 2.56 5.41 -9.80
C ARG A 46 2.78 6.26 -8.56
N LEU A 47 2.70 5.64 -7.38
CA LEU A 47 3.00 6.34 -6.12
C LEU A 47 4.44 6.87 -6.17
N ALA A 48 4.59 8.18 -5.97
CA ALA A 48 5.85 8.90 -6.03
C ALA A 48 6.26 9.43 -4.65
N ALA A 49 5.30 9.94 -3.88
CA ALA A 49 5.57 10.44 -2.54
C ALA A 49 4.41 10.21 -1.57
N GLN A 50 4.76 10.13 -0.30
CA GLN A 50 3.85 10.09 0.83
C GLN A 50 4.27 11.17 1.83
N ILE A 51 3.31 11.91 2.38
CA ILE A 51 3.56 12.93 3.40
C ILE A 51 2.67 12.65 4.61
N GLN A 52 3.28 12.55 5.78
CA GLN A 52 2.62 12.40 7.08
C GLN A 52 3.20 13.42 8.06
N GLY A 53 2.48 14.49 8.33
CA GLY A 53 2.99 15.62 9.13
C GLY A 53 4.25 16.23 8.50
N GLN A 54 5.37 16.24 9.24
CA GLN A 54 6.68 16.72 8.79
C GLN A 54 7.53 15.63 8.09
N ILE A 55 7.04 14.38 8.06
CA ILE A 55 7.76 13.26 7.46
C ILE A 55 7.31 13.11 6.00
N GLN A 56 8.28 13.14 5.08
CA GLN A 56 8.07 12.87 3.67
C GLN A 56 8.85 11.63 3.25
N HIS A 57 8.17 10.67 2.62
CA HIS A 57 8.79 9.55 1.91
C HIS A 57 8.69 9.80 0.40
N THR A 58 9.78 9.66 -0.33
CA THR A 58 9.84 9.78 -1.79
C THR A 58 10.43 8.51 -2.38
N LEU A 59 9.76 7.92 -3.36
CA LEU A 59 10.21 6.74 -4.08
C LEU A 59 11.01 7.15 -5.31
N LEU A 60 12.21 6.60 -5.45
CA LEU A 60 13.09 6.76 -6.60
C LEU A 60 13.00 5.50 -7.45
N ARG A 61 12.68 5.67 -8.72
CA ARG A 61 12.42 4.55 -9.63
C ARG A 61 12.72 4.91 -11.08
N THR A 62 12.99 3.89 -11.89
CA THR A 62 12.91 3.99 -13.35
C THR A 62 11.49 3.65 -13.81
N ASP A 63 11.27 3.64 -15.12
CA ASP A 63 10.03 3.14 -15.69
C ASP A 63 9.83 1.62 -15.43
N GLU A 64 10.87 0.89 -15.07
CA GLU A 64 10.82 -0.56 -14.83
C GLU A 64 11.03 -0.94 -13.36
N TYR A 65 11.97 -0.30 -12.65
CA TYR A 65 12.46 -0.76 -11.36
C TYR A 65 12.27 0.26 -10.24
N LEU A 66 11.91 -0.22 -9.05
CA LEU A 66 11.94 0.56 -7.82
C LEU A 66 13.35 0.48 -7.22
N LEU A 67 14.03 1.63 -7.12
CA LEU A 67 15.47 1.69 -6.82
C LEU A 67 15.77 2.08 -5.37
N ALA A 68 15.06 3.09 -4.86
CA ALA A 68 15.36 3.65 -3.55
C ALA A 68 14.16 4.33 -2.92
N GLN A 69 14.21 4.52 -1.60
CA GLN A 69 13.32 5.41 -0.88
C GLN A 69 14.13 6.45 -0.10
N ARG A 70 13.76 7.72 -0.24
CA ARG A 70 14.25 8.82 0.57
C ARG A 70 13.21 9.20 1.62
N ARG A 71 13.60 9.23 2.89
CA ARG A 71 12.83 9.79 4.01
C ARG A 71 13.41 11.16 4.34
N MET A 72 12.56 12.16 4.52
CA MET A 72 12.94 13.50 4.96
C MET A 72 12.08 13.91 6.15
N GLU A 73 12.71 14.46 7.19
CA GLU A 73 12.07 14.96 8.40
C GLU A 73 12.90 16.15 8.95
N ASN A 74 12.28 17.32 9.11
CA ASN A 74 12.95 18.53 9.65
C ASN A 74 14.30 18.85 8.98
N ASN A 75 14.38 18.76 7.65
CA ASN A 75 15.59 18.93 6.82
C ASN A 75 16.69 17.86 6.98
N LEU A 76 16.49 16.83 7.81
CA LEU A 76 17.32 15.65 7.84
C LEU A 76 16.81 14.64 6.81
N SER A 77 17.72 13.97 6.11
CA SER A 77 17.36 13.02 5.06
C SER A 77 18.08 11.68 5.22
N ASP A 78 17.31 10.60 5.16
CA ASP A 78 17.79 9.22 5.08
C ASP A 78 17.43 8.63 3.73
N CYS A 79 18.30 7.81 3.16
CA CYS A 79 18.05 7.09 1.92
C CYS A 79 18.29 5.59 2.11
N ALA A 80 17.38 4.76 1.60
CA ALA A 80 17.55 3.32 1.48
C ALA A 80 17.56 2.91 0.02
N LEU A 81 18.61 2.19 -0.39
CA LEU A 81 18.60 1.41 -1.63
C LEU A 81 17.76 0.15 -1.44
N LEU A 82 17.01 -0.21 -2.46
CA LEU A 82 16.07 -1.31 -2.44
C LEU A 82 16.53 -2.40 -3.41
N ALA A 83 16.62 -3.63 -2.91
CA ALA A 83 16.68 -4.81 -3.75
C ALA A 83 15.24 -5.30 -3.97
N THR A 84 14.86 -5.50 -5.23
CA THR A 84 13.51 -5.94 -5.61
C THR A 84 13.54 -7.21 -6.43
N ASP A 85 12.47 -8.01 -6.33
CA ASP A 85 12.22 -9.13 -7.22
C ASP A 85 11.54 -8.68 -8.53
N GLN A 86 11.19 -9.64 -9.40
CA GLN A 86 10.53 -9.36 -10.68
C GLN A 86 9.13 -8.73 -10.53
N GLN A 87 8.45 -8.95 -9.42
CA GLN A 87 7.16 -8.33 -9.12
C GLN A 87 7.33 -6.96 -8.44
N LEU A 88 8.57 -6.49 -8.26
CA LEU A 88 8.95 -5.29 -7.54
C LEU A 88 8.76 -5.39 -6.01
N SER A 89 8.61 -6.59 -5.47
CA SER A 89 8.60 -6.79 -4.01
C SER A 89 9.95 -6.44 -3.43
N VAL A 90 10.00 -5.63 -2.38
CA VAL A 90 11.27 -5.26 -1.72
C VAL A 90 11.76 -6.42 -0.87
N ILE A 91 12.80 -7.10 -1.33
CA ILE A 91 13.41 -8.28 -0.69
C ILE A 91 14.62 -7.94 0.19
N ALA A 92 15.22 -6.76 0.02
CA ALA A 92 16.19 -6.24 0.98
C ALA A 92 16.29 -4.72 0.95
N ALA A 93 16.59 -4.11 2.10
CA ALA A 93 16.87 -2.68 2.23
C ALA A 93 17.68 -2.41 3.51
N GLN A 94 18.65 -1.51 3.47
CA GLN A 94 19.49 -1.12 4.63
C GLN A 94 20.08 -2.32 5.41
N GLY A 95 20.53 -3.35 4.69
CA GLY A 95 21.09 -4.56 5.31
C GLY A 95 20.07 -5.50 5.95
N VAL A 96 18.77 -5.21 5.86
CA VAL A 96 17.68 -6.09 6.30
C VAL A 96 17.11 -6.83 5.11
N ALA A 97 17.03 -8.16 5.20
CA ALA A 97 16.37 -9.00 4.22
C ALA A 97 14.89 -9.26 4.59
N PHE A 98 14.06 -9.42 3.58
CA PHE A 98 12.63 -9.71 3.69
C PHE A 98 12.28 -10.94 2.86
N ALA A 99 11.46 -11.81 3.43
CA ALA A 99 10.86 -12.93 2.73
C ALA A 99 9.35 -12.71 2.59
N TYR A 100 8.79 -13.13 1.46
CA TYR A 100 7.35 -13.11 1.21
C TYR A 100 6.86 -14.52 0.92
N THR A 101 5.67 -14.86 1.42
CA THR A 101 4.89 -15.97 0.86
C THR A 101 4.44 -15.60 -0.56
N PRO A 102 4.01 -16.57 -1.39
CA PRO A 102 3.53 -16.29 -2.74
C PRO A 102 2.41 -15.24 -2.82
N TYR A 103 1.64 -15.09 -1.74
CA TYR A 103 0.53 -14.14 -1.63
C TYR A 103 0.86 -12.93 -0.74
N GLY A 104 2.15 -12.63 -0.53
CA GLY A 104 2.58 -11.34 0.02
C GLY A 104 2.57 -11.21 1.54
N GLN A 105 2.37 -12.30 2.30
CA GLN A 105 2.67 -12.26 3.74
C GLN A 105 4.18 -12.14 3.93
N ARG A 106 4.61 -11.20 4.76
CA ARG A 106 6.03 -10.82 4.87
C ARG A 106 6.64 -11.22 6.21
N HIS A 107 7.91 -11.62 6.18
CA HIS A 107 8.76 -11.75 7.35
C HIS A 107 10.09 -11.00 7.17
N PRO A 108 10.51 -10.15 8.13
CA PRO A 108 9.74 -9.64 9.27
C PRO A 108 8.49 -8.85 8.83
N SER A 109 7.46 -8.83 9.66
CA SER A 109 6.18 -8.18 9.35
C SER A 109 6.32 -6.65 9.18
N ALA A 110 7.16 -6.02 10.00
CA ALA A 110 7.50 -4.62 9.91
C ALA A 110 8.88 -4.40 9.24
N GLY A 111 8.98 -3.33 8.46
CA GLY A 111 10.24 -2.90 7.86
C GLY A 111 10.60 -1.50 8.33
N PRO A 112 11.89 -1.12 8.28
CA PRO A 112 12.30 0.25 8.58
C PRO A 112 11.63 1.22 7.59
N MET A 113 11.46 2.48 8.00
CA MET A 113 11.07 3.60 7.14
C MET A 113 9.77 3.46 6.31
N ASN A 114 8.79 2.66 6.70
CA ASN A 114 7.54 2.50 5.92
C ASN A 114 7.78 2.10 4.45
N LEU A 115 8.80 1.28 4.21
CA LEU A 115 9.18 0.84 2.87
C LEU A 115 8.02 0.17 2.11
N PRO A 116 7.98 0.29 0.77
CA PRO A 116 7.16 -0.58 -0.05
C PRO A 116 7.45 -2.05 0.25
N GLY A 117 6.40 -2.88 0.19
CA GLY A 117 6.45 -4.31 0.47
C GLY A 117 6.25 -5.14 -0.80
N PHE A 118 5.32 -6.09 -0.73
CA PHE A 118 4.96 -6.99 -1.81
C PHE A 118 4.47 -6.23 -3.05
N ALA A 119 4.89 -6.66 -4.24
CA ALA A 119 4.54 -6.06 -5.52
C ALA A 119 4.85 -4.54 -5.62
N GLY A 120 5.82 -4.05 -4.84
CA GLY A 120 6.14 -2.63 -4.72
C GLY A 120 5.05 -1.81 -4.01
N GLN A 121 4.13 -2.46 -3.30
CA GLN A 121 2.98 -1.85 -2.63
C GLN A 121 3.18 -1.82 -1.13
N ARG A 122 2.76 -0.73 -0.50
CA ARG A 122 2.83 -0.59 0.94
C ARG A 122 1.72 -1.41 1.59
N VAL A 123 2.03 -2.06 2.70
CA VAL A 123 1.01 -2.66 3.56
C VAL A 123 0.23 -1.54 4.26
N ASP A 124 -1.09 -1.62 4.23
CA ASP A 124 -1.94 -0.74 5.02
C ASP A 124 -1.79 -1.11 6.51
N PRO A 125 -1.33 -0.18 7.36
CA PRO A 125 -0.96 -0.49 8.75
C PRO A 125 -2.17 -0.77 9.63
N VAL A 126 -3.38 -0.41 9.19
CA VAL A 126 -4.61 -0.63 9.94
C VAL A 126 -5.17 -2.02 9.68
N THR A 127 -5.12 -2.48 8.43
CA THR A 127 -5.76 -3.74 8.01
C THR A 127 -4.79 -4.88 7.71
N GLY A 128 -3.51 -4.59 7.48
CA GLY A 128 -2.54 -5.58 6.99
C GLY A 128 -2.73 -5.96 5.52
N HIS A 129 -3.58 -5.25 4.78
CA HIS A 129 -3.86 -5.50 3.37
C HIS A 129 -2.94 -4.70 2.43
N TYR A 130 -2.93 -5.05 1.16
CA TYR A 130 -2.33 -4.23 0.10
C TYR A 130 -3.43 -3.52 -0.69
N LEU A 131 -3.38 -2.19 -0.78
CA LEU A 131 -4.35 -1.38 -1.51
C LEU A 131 -3.95 -1.24 -2.99
N LEU A 132 -4.15 -2.33 -3.75
CA LEU A 132 -3.69 -2.47 -5.13
C LEU A 132 -4.50 -1.62 -6.11
N GLY A 133 -3.92 -1.37 -7.29
CA GLY A 133 -4.54 -0.51 -8.30
C GLY A 133 -4.67 0.94 -7.81
N ASN A 134 -3.67 1.43 -7.05
CA ASN A 134 -3.70 2.73 -6.39
C ASN A 134 -4.91 2.92 -5.45
N GLY A 135 -5.31 1.88 -4.73
CA GLY A 135 -6.46 1.93 -3.82
C GLY A 135 -7.76 1.39 -4.39
N TYR A 136 -7.79 0.95 -5.65
CA TYR A 136 -8.99 0.39 -6.27
C TYR A 136 -9.54 -0.82 -5.51
N ARG A 137 -8.69 -1.78 -5.12
CA ARG A 137 -9.11 -2.98 -4.38
C ARG A 137 -8.11 -3.34 -3.28
N ALA A 138 -8.66 -3.72 -2.11
CA ALA A 138 -7.87 -4.24 -1.01
C ALA A 138 -7.61 -5.74 -1.21
N PHE A 139 -6.36 -6.10 -1.43
CA PHE A 139 -5.89 -7.48 -1.47
C PHE A 139 -5.51 -7.95 -0.06
N ASN A 140 -6.09 -9.07 0.37
CA ASN A 140 -5.82 -9.66 1.67
C ASN A 140 -4.80 -10.80 1.53
N PRO A 141 -3.55 -10.63 2.00
CA PRO A 141 -2.52 -11.65 1.88
C PRO A 141 -2.77 -12.91 2.73
N VAL A 142 -3.64 -12.82 3.74
CA VAL A 142 -4.06 -13.96 4.58
C VAL A 142 -5.11 -14.79 3.85
N LEU A 143 -6.09 -14.14 3.22
CA LEU A 143 -7.15 -14.81 2.46
C LEU A 143 -6.77 -15.10 0.99
N MET A 144 -5.61 -14.60 0.54
CA MET A 144 -5.07 -14.80 -0.80
C MET A 144 -6.02 -14.32 -1.91
N ARG A 145 -6.78 -13.25 -1.64
CA ARG A 145 -7.82 -12.74 -2.55
C ARG A 145 -8.12 -11.26 -2.30
N PHE A 146 -8.86 -10.64 -3.23
CA PHE A 146 -9.43 -9.31 -3.01
C PHE A 146 -10.63 -9.34 -2.05
N ASN A 147 -10.87 -8.24 -1.35
CA ASN A 147 -12.02 -8.08 -0.45
C ASN A 147 -13.27 -7.55 -1.16
N SER A 148 -13.14 -7.08 -2.40
CA SER A 148 -14.24 -6.60 -3.24
C SER A 148 -14.17 -7.27 -4.62
N PRO A 149 -15.33 -7.51 -5.26
CA PRO A 149 -15.37 -8.10 -6.59
C PRO A 149 -14.79 -7.15 -7.65
N ASP A 150 -14.18 -7.71 -8.69
CA ASP A 150 -13.86 -7.00 -9.92
C ASP A 150 -15.14 -6.54 -10.63
N SER A 151 -15.22 -5.25 -10.98
CA SER A 151 -16.37 -4.72 -11.73
C SER A 151 -16.46 -5.24 -13.17
N LEU A 152 -15.37 -5.81 -13.69
CA LEU A 152 -15.32 -6.42 -15.03
C LEU A 152 -15.56 -7.93 -15.00
N SER A 153 -15.71 -8.55 -13.83
CA SER A 153 -16.10 -9.96 -13.71
C SER A 153 -17.63 -10.14 -13.68
N PRO A 154 -18.17 -11.31 -14.04
CA PRO A 154 -17.45 -12.48 -14.54
C PRO A 154 -17.29 -12.53 -16.07
N PHE A 155 -18.01 -11.66 -16.81
CA PHE A 155 -18.15 -11.75 -18.27
C PHE A 155 -17.36 -10.70 -19.06
N GLY A 156 -16.69 -9.77 -18.38
CA GLY A 156 -15.73 -8.85 -19.00
C GLY A 156 -14.29 -9.30 -18.78
N GLU A 157 -13.35 -8.35 -18.81
CA GLU A 157 -11.90 -8.63 -18.76
C GLU A 157 -11.41 -9.18 -17.40
N GLY A 158 -12.22 -9.07 -16.33
CA GLY A 158 -11.86 -9.58 -15.00
C GLY A 158 -11.93 -11.10 -14.87
N GLY A 159 -12.46 -11.81 -15.87
CA GLY A 159 -12.62 -13.27 -15.84
C GLY A 159 -13.63 -13.76 -14.79
N LEU A 160 -13.80 -15.08 -14.68
CA LEU A 160 -14.92 -15.68 -13.94
C LEU A 160 -14.89 -15.43 -12.42
N ASN A 161 -13.72 -15.44 -11.79
CA ASN A 161 -13.61 -15.28 -10.34
C ASN A 161 -13.35 -13.81 -9.97
N ALA A 162 -14.41 -13.12 -9.56
CA ALA A 162 -14.35 -11.69 -9.22
C ALA A 162 -13.40 -11.34 -8.04
N TYR A 163 -12.97 -12.31 -7.24
CA TYR A 163 -12.13 -12.08 -6.07
C TYR A 163 -10.67 -12.54 -6.25
N ALA A 164 -10.34 -13.19 -7.36
CA ALA A 164 -8.99 -13.73 -7.59
C ALA A 164 -7.94 -12.61 -7.68
N TYR A 165 -6.74 -12.90 -7.16
CA TYR A 165 -5.55 -12.05 -7.33
C TYR A 165 -5.02 -12.10 -8.76
#